data_AF-A0A1W2AVP9-F1
#
_entry.id   AF-A0A1W2AVP9-F1
#
_cell.length_a   1.000
_cell.length_b   1.000
_cell.length_c   1.000
_cell.angle_alpha   90.00
_cell.angle_beta   90.00
_cell.angle_gamma   90.00
#
_symmetry.space_group_name_H-M   'P 1'
#
loop_
_entity.id
_entity.type
_entity.pdbx_description
1 polymer ?
#
loop_
_entity_poly.entity_id
_entity_poly.type
_entity_poly.pdbx_seq_one_letter_code
_entity_poly.pdbx_strand_id
1 'polypeptide(L)'
;MAVKIPKIDEIPIEEQSPLVLTLLESLNALAEENKALRDEIAILKGEKAKPKIKPSSLEGRRKTKPDSSKNAQVQPNALKPKLLRYIKPSRFLL
;
A
#
# COMPACT_ATOMS: atom_id res chain seq x y z
N MET A 1 17.79 20.48 -3.62
CA MET A 1 17.10 20.90 -4.87
C MET A 1 16.57 19.64 -5.54
N ALA A 2 15.29 19.59 -5.92
CA ALA A 2 14.76 18.49 -6.72
C ALA A 2 15.02 18.82 -8.19
N VAL A 3 15.94 18.09 -8.83
CA VAL A 3 16.23 18.26 -10.26
C VAL A 3 15.18 17.47 -11.04
N LYS A 4 14.38 18.15 -11.85
CA LYS A 4 13.42 17.51 -12.75
C LYS A 4 14.16 17.13 -14.03
N ILE A 5 14.23 15.84 -14.33
CA ILE A 5 14.82 15.35 -15.58
C ILE A 5 13.76 15.51 -16.68
N PRO A 6 14.06 16.26 -17.76
CA PRO A 6 13.12 16.45 -18.86
C PRO A 6 12.89 15.15 -19.64
N LYS A 7 11.78 15.04 -20.36
CA LYS A 7 11.58 13.95 -21.32
C LYS A 7 12.21 14.31 -22.67
N ILE A 8 12.53 13.31 -23.49
CA ILE A 8 13.02 13.53 -24.87
C ILE A 8 12.06 14.42 -25.66
N ASP A 9 10.74 14.21 -25.53
CA ASP A 9 9.72 15.00 -26.24
C ASP A 9 9.70 16.48 -25.82
N GLU A 10 10.27 16.83 -24.68
CA GLU A 10 10.36 18.21 -24.17
C GLU A 10 11.61 18.94 -24.70
N ILE A 11 12.53 18.23 -25.35
CA ILE A 11 13.79 18.77 -25.88
C ILE A 11 13.64 19.00 -27.39
N PRO A 12 13.90 20.21 -27.92
CA PRO A 12 13.90 20.48 -29.36
C PRO A 12 14.83 19.53 -30.12
N ILE A 13 14.47 19.11 -31.34
CA ILE A 13 15.22 18.13 -32.13
C ILE A 13 16.66 18.61 -32.40
N GLU A 14 16.83 19.91 -32.56
CA GLU A 14 18.12 20.57 -32.78
C GLU A 14 19.08 20.40 -31.59
N GLU A 15 18.53 20.22 -30.39
CA GLU A 15 19.27 20.03 -29.14
C GLU A 15 19.43 18.56 -28.75
N GLN A 16 18.75 17.63 -29.45
CA GLN A 16 18.85 16.18 -29.26
C GLN A 16 20.13 15.61 -29.89
N SER A 17 21.28 16.15 -29.48
CA SER A 17 22.57 15.57 -29.84
C SER A 17 22.72 14.16 -29.22
N PRO A 18 23.51 13.26 -29.82
CA PRO A 18 23.76 11.94 -29.26
C PRO A 18 24.23 11.98 -27.81
N LEU A 19 25.08 12.95 -27.45
CA LEU A 19 25.57 13.16 -26.09
C LEU A 19 24.42 13.48 -25.12
N VAL A 20 23.51 14.36 -25.50
CA VAL A 20 22.35 14.75 -24.67
C VAL A 20 21.46 13.54 -24.40
N LEU A 21 21.23 12.71 -25.42
CA LEU A 21 20.43 11.48 -25.28
C LEU A 21 21.08 10.50 -24.29
N THR A 22 22.39 10.24 -24.41
CA THR A 22 23.12 9.35 -23.50
C THR A 22 23.14 9.88 -22.06
N LEU A 23 23.28 11.19 -21.88
CA LEU A 23 23.20 11.82 -20.57
C LEU A 23 21.80 11.68 -19.97
N LEU A 24 20.75 11.82 -20.78
CA LEU A 24 19.37 11.69 -20.31
C LEU A 24 19.07 10.26 -19.85
N GLU A 25 19.50 9.26 -20.60
CA GLU A 25 19.41 7.85 -20.21
C GLU A 25 20.14 7.59 -18.88
N SER A 26 21.37 8.09 -18.76
CA SER A 26 22.18 7.96 -17.55
C SER A 26 21.51 8.62 -16.33
N LEU A 27 20.95 9.82 -16.51
CA LEU A 27 20.24 10.53 -15.44
C LEU A 27 18.98 9.78 -15.00
N ASN A 28 18.24 9.20 -15.93
CA ASN A 28 17.05 8.41 -15.61
C ASN A 28 17.42 7.15 -14.81
N ALA A 29 18.45 6.41 -15.24
CA ALA A 29 18.94 5.24 -14.51
C ALA A 29 19.37 5.62 -13.08
N LEU A 30 20.13 6.70 -12.93
CA LEU A 30 20.56 7.21 -11.62
C LEU A 30 19.37 7.66 -10.75
N ALA A 31 18.33 8.22 -11.33
CA ALA A 31 17.14 8.64 -10.59
C ALA A 31 16.36 7.44 -10.05
N GLU A 32 16.26 6.36 -10.81
CA GLU A 32 15.64 5.11 -10.38
C GLU A 32 16.42 4.45 -9.26
N GLU A 33 17.74 4.35 -9.40
CA GLU A 33 18.62 3.80 -8.36
C GLU A 33 18.53 4.62 -7.07
N ASN A 34 18.63 5.96 -7.17
CA ASN A 34 18.48 6.84 -6.02
C ASN A 34 17.14 6.66 -5.31
N LYS A 35 16.06 6.45 -6.08
CA LYS A 35 14.74 6.18 -5.51
C LYS A 35 14.71 4.84 -4.77
N ALA A 36 15.27 3.78 -5.35
CA ALA A 36 15.37 2.48 -4.72
C ALA A 36 16.15 2.53 -3.40
N LEU A 37 17.31 3.20 -3.41
CA LEU A 37 18.14 3.39 -2.22
C LEU A 37 17.43 4.20 -1.12
N ARG A 38 16.70 5.26 -1.51
CA ARG A 38 15.90 6.03 -0.55
C ARG A 38 14.78 5.20 0.07
N ASP A 39 14.10 4.39 -0.74
CA ASP A 39 13.06 3.48 -0.28
C ASP A 39 13.65 2.44 0.69
N GLU A 40 14.84 1.91 0.40
CA GLU A 40 15.58 1.00 1.28
C GLU A 40 15.99 1.67 2.60
N ILE A 41 16.52 2.89 2.55
CA ILE A 41 16.84 3.67 3.75
C ILE A 41 15.60 3.88 4.62
N ALA A 42 14.45 4.16 4.03
CA ALA A 42 13.20 4.34 4.77
C ALA A 42 12.78 3.04 5.48
N ILE A 43 12.89 1.89 4.82
CA ILE A 43 12.64 0.56 5.43
C ILE A 43 13.59 0.33 6.61
N LEU A 44 14.89 0.56 6.41
CA LEU A 44 15.91 0.36 7.45
C LEU A 44 15.72 1.29 8.65
N LYS A 45 15.19 2.50 8.42
CA LYS A 45 14.84 3.47 9.48
C LYS A 45 13.53 3.14 10.20
N GLY A 46 12.84 2.07 9.81
CA GLY A 46 11.53 1.71 10.38
C GLY A 46 10.41 2.69 10.00
N GLU A 47 10.64 3.52 8.98
CA GLU A 47 9.58 4.33 8.39
C GLU A 47 8.63 3.43 7.60
N LYS A 48 7.36 3.84 7.46
CA LYS A 48 6.39 3.07 6.68
C LYS A 48 6.86 3.01 5.23
N ALA A 49 7.25 1.81 4.80
CA ALA A 49 7.63 1.54 3.41
C ALA A 49 6.53 2.03 2.45
N LYS A 50 6.94 2.38 1.24
CA LYS A 50 6.01 2.78 0.18
C LYS A 50 4.96 1.68 -0.01
N PRO A 51 3.65 2.02 -0.05
CA PRO A 51 2.61 1.01 -0.19
C PRO A 51 2.85 0.24 -1.49
N LYS A 52 2.91 -1.09 -1.39
CA LYS A 52 2.98 -1.98 -2.55
C LYS A 52 1.61 -1.96 -3.23
N ILE A 53 1.41 -1.01 -4.14
CA ILE A 53 0.17 -0.86 -4.90
C ILE A 53 0.08 -2.07 -5.83
N LYS A 54 -0.92 -2.93 -5.61
CA LYS A 54 -1.28 -3.97 -6.57
C LYS A 54 -1.88 -3.28 -7.81
N PRO A 55 -1.65 -3.80 -9.03
CA PRO A 55 -2.32 -3.27 -10.21
C PRO A 55 -3.83 -3.26 -9.95
N SER A 56 -4.47 -2.12 -10.16
CA SER A 56 -5.93 -2.04 -10.08
C SER A 56 -6.50 -3.00 -11.12
N SER A 57 -7.31 -3.97 -10.70
CA SER A 57 -8.05 -4.81 -11.64
C SER A 57 -9.02 -3.90 -12.40
N LEU A 58 -8.65 -3.53 -13.61
CA LEU A 58 -9.47 -2.74 -14.52
C LEU A 58 -10.33 -3.69 -15.36
N GLU A 59 -11.15 -4.51 -14.72
CA GLU A 59 -12.12 -5.38 -15.41
C GLU A 59 -13.38 -5.58 -14.56
N GLY A 60 -14.44 -4.85 -14.94
CA GLY A 60 -15.81 -5.37 -14.97
C GLY A 60 -16.46 -5.80 -13.66
N ARG A 61 -17.10 -4.84 -12.97
CA ARG A 61 -18.29 -5.11 -12.18
C ARG A 61 -19.35 -5.80 -13.07
N ARG A 62 -19.55 -7.12 -12.93
CA ARG A 62 -20.85 -7.76 -13.18
C ARG A 62 -21.31 -8.46 -11.91
N LYS A 63 -22.34 -7.87 -11.30
CA LYS A 63 -23.13 -8.51 -10.24
C LYS A 63 -23.98 -9.59 -10.90
N THR A 64 -23.79 -10.86 -10.54
CA THR A 64 -24.82 -11.89 -10.70
C THR A 64 -24.91 -12.74 -9.43
N LYS A 65 -26.06 -12.64 -8.76
CA LYS A 65 -26.70 -13.66 -7.90
C LYS A 65 -28.17 -13.71 -8.38
N PRO A 66 -29.02 -14.75 -8.14
CA PRO A 66 -28.92 -15.94 -7.27
C PRO A 66 -29.15 -17.27 -8.08
N ASP A 67 -29.04 -18.51 -7.58
CA ASP A 67 -29.94 -19.31 -6.71
C ASP A 67 -29.26 -20.70 -6.52
N SER A 68 -29.07 -21.31 -5.35
CA SER A 68 -29.96 -21.91 -4.34
C SER A 68 -29.99 -23.45 -4.36
N SER A 69 -29.32 -24.09 -3.39
CA SER A 69 -29.73 -25.32 -2.70
C SER A 69 -29.05 -25.33 -1.31
N LYS A 70 -29.73 -24.85 -0.25
CA LYS A 70 -30.49 -25.60 0.79
C LYS A 70 -29.62 -26.68 1.48
N ASN A 71 -29.36 -26.70 2.80
CA ASN A 71 -30.11 -26.28 4.00
C ASN A 71 -29.15 -25.97 5.19
N ALA A 72 -29.32 -24.84 5.89
CA ALA A 72 -29.88 -24.70 7.27
C ALA A 72 -28.98 -25.23 8.41
N GLN A 73 -28.74 -24.60 9.56
CA GLN A 73 -29.10 -23.33 10.21
C GLN A 73 -28.33 -23.37 11.55
N VAL A 74 -27.40 -22.45 11.87
CA VAL A 74 -27.15 -22.00 13.26
C VAL A 74 -26.57 -20.57 13.22
N GLN A 75 -27.23 -19.65 13.92
CA GLN A 75 -26.83 -18.24 14.08
C GLN A 75 -25.92 -18.03 15.31
N PRO A 76 -25.22 -16.89 15.39
CA PRO A 76 -23.95 -16.74 16.11
C PRO A 76 -24.17 -16.24 17.55
N ASN A 77 -23.37 -16.73 18.50
CA ASN A 77 -22.96 -15.95 19.68
C ASN A 77 -21.88 -16.72 20.47
N ALA A 78 -20.64 -16.27 20.34
CA ALA A 78 -19.56 -16.67 21.26
C ALA A 78 -18.64 -15.48 21.52
N LEU A 79 -19.18 -14.42 22.12
CA LEU A 79 -18.35 -13.49 22.89
C LEU A 79 -17.93 -14.23 24.17
N LYS A 80 -16.65 -14.60 24.27
CA LYS A 80 -16.05 -15.15 25.49
C LYS A 80 -15.70 -13.99 26.43
N PRO A 81 -16.40 -13.77 27.56
CA PRO A 81 -15.97 -12.74 28.51
C PRO A 81 -14.74 -13.21 29.30
N LYS A 82 -13.80 -12.28 29.46
CA LYS A 82 -12.54 -12.42 30.20
C LYS A 82 -12.81 -12.54 31.71
N LEU A 83 -12.06 -13.42 32.37
CA LEU A 83 -12.02 -13.59 33.82
C LEU A 83 -11.70 -12.26 34.53
N LEU A 84 -12.63 -11.76 35.34
CA LEU A 84 -12.30 -10.88 36.45
C LEU A 84 -13.17 -11.21 37.65
N ARG A 85 -12.63 -12.07 38.54
CA ARG A 85 -13.24 -12.37 39.83
C ARG A 85 -12.89 -11.24 40.79
N TYR A 86 -13.78 -10.27 40.91
CA TYR A 86 -13.69 -9.25 41.96
C TYR A 86 -14.83 -9.46 42.96
N ILE A 87 -14.49 -9.97 44.14
CA ILE A 87 -15.42 -10.11 45.27
C ILE A 87 -15.14 -8.95 46.21
N LYS A 88 -16.11 -8.04 46.38
CA LYS A 88 -16.12 -7.02 47.44
C LYS A 88 -17.07 -7.48 48.56
N PRO A 89 -16.77 -7.16 49.83
CA PRO A 89 -17.40 -7.78 51.00
C PRO A 89 -18.78 -7.18 51.29
N SER A 90 -19.72 -8.04 51.69
CA SER A 90 -21.02 -7.63 52.20
C SER A 90 -20.86 -6.94 53.55
N ARG A 91 -21.25 -5.67 53.62
CA ARG A 91 -21.43 -4.91 54.85
C ARG A 91 -22.86 -5.18 55.37
N PHE A 92 -22.94 -5.51 56.65
CA PHE A 92 -24.13 -5.74 57.48
C PHE A 92 -25.26 -4.72 57.32
N LEU A 93 -26.50 -5.17 57.55
CA LEU A 93 -27.70 -4.53 58.17
C LEU A 93 -28.89 -5.46 57.84
N LEU A 94 -29.68 -6.03 58.75
CA LEU A 94 -30.26 -5.57 60.02
C LEU A 94 -30.24 -6.67 61.09
#